data_AF-A0A3D1R8J2-F1
#
_entry.id   AF-A0A3D1R8J2-F1
#
_cell.length_a   1.000
_cell.length_b   1.000
_cell.length_c   1.000
_cell.angle_alpha   90.00
_cell.angle_beta   90.00
_cell.angle_gamma   90.00
#
_symmetry.space_group_name_H-M   'P 1'
#
loop_
_entity.id
_entity.type
_entity.pdbx_description
1 polymer ?
#
loop_
_entity_poly.entity_id
_entity_poly.type
_entity_poly.pdbx_seq_one_letter_code
_entity_poly.pdbx_strand_id
1 'polypeptide(L)'
;QDTSGAEDNATFSLAVRYDEGLEIETRGLPDAIVGKTYYARLFARGGDAEDIKWSVICMPVLNDKGELASCRDGLPAGFTLSEDGTISATEPVVGPEADEQGHRAPRTAYSILVEARDEKNRSAVRGLSITIRIDEPLYAPPAEGCGCGSVGAGAAPTVLLALTGVLGLLRRRRS
;
A
#
# COMPACT_ATOMS: atom_id res chain seq x y z
N GLN A 1 33.11 -59.97 12.33
CA GLN A 1 33.72 -61.31 12.26
C GLN A 1 34.43 -61.57 13.57
N ASP A 2 34.12 -62.68 14.24
CA ASP A 2 34.86 -63.09 15.45
C ASP A 2 36.15 -63.84 15.10
N THR A 3 36.95 -64.18 16.12
CA THR A 3 38.23 -64.89 15.98
C THR A 3 38.10 -66.34 15.48
N SER A 4 36.87 -66.85 15.29
CA SER A 4 36.59 -68.15 14.65
C SER A 4 36.12 -68.02 13.19
N GLY A 5 36.01 -66.80 12.68
CA GLY A 5 35.52 -66.53 11.34
C GLY A 5 33.99 -66.46 11.23
N ALA A 6 33.27 -66.52 12.34
CA ALA A 6 31.81 -66.41 12.35
C ALA A 6 31.38 -64.96 12.14
N GLU A 7 30.34 -64.78 11.31
CA GLU A 7 29.70 -63.51 11.05
C GLU A 7 28.26 -63.56 11.56
N ASP A 8 27.88 -62.56 12.33
CA ASP A 8 26.50 -62.32 12.73
C ASP A 8 26.02 -61.06 12.02
N ASN A 9 24.93 -61.17 11.27
CA ASN A 9 24.39 -60.11 10.44
C ASN A 9 22.97 -59.81 10.90
N ALA A 10 22.72 -58.56 11.27
CA ALA A 10 21.38 -58.06 11.58
C ALA A 10 20.96 -57.03 10.53
N THR A 11 19.76 -57.18 9.99
CA THR A 11 19.18 -56.20 9.06
C THR A 11 18.34 -55.21 9.84
N PHE A 12 18.65 -53.92 9.68
CA PHE A 12 17.81 -52.83 10.16
C PHE A 12 17.22 -52.08 8.97
N SER A 13 15.93 -51.73 9.07
CA SER A 13 15.27 -50.91 8.06
C SER A 13 15.33 -49.44 8.48
N LEU A 14 16.12 -48.64 7.75
CA LEU A 14 16.11 -47.19 7.88
C LEU A 14 15.12 -46.59 6.88
N ALA A 15 13.97 -46.13 7.38
CA ALA A 15 13.03 -45.35 6.59
C ALA A 15 13.48 -43.88 6.54
N VAL A 16 14.02 -43.43 5.41
CA VAL A 16 14.31 -42.01 5.15
C VAL A 16 13.10 -41.42 4.42
N ARG A 17 12.35 -40.53 5.09
CA ARG A 17 11.28 -39.77 4.44
C ARG A 17 11.87 -38.46 3.92
N TYR A 18 11.59 -38.14 2.66
CA TYR A 18 11.83 -36.79 2.16
C TYR A 18 10.75 -35.90 2.76
N ASP A 19 11.13 -35.06 3.70
CA ASP A 19 10.22 -34.08 4.25
C ASP A 19 10.19 -32.90 3.28
N GLU A 20 9.10 -32.74 2.53
CA GLU A 20 8.91 -31.56 1.68
C GLU A 20 8.83 -30.36 2.61
N GLY A 21 9.91 -29.56 2.65
CA GLY A 21 10.00 -28.38 3.48
C GLY A 21 8.81 -27.44 3.25
N LEU A 22 8.38 -26.76 4.30
CA LEU A 22 7.32 -25.75 4.22
C LEU A 22 7.87 -24.49 3.56
N GLU A 23 7.17 -23.94 2.57
CA GLU A 23 7.53 -22.69 1.90
C GLU A 23 6.30 -21.83 1.62
N ILE A 24 6.38 -20.53 1.94
CA ILE A 24 5.35 -19.55 1.57
C ILE A 24 5.56 -19.14 0.11
N GLU A 25 4.54 -19.38 -0.73
CA GLU A 25 4.55 -19.08 -2.17
C GLU A 25 4.07 -17.67 -2.49
N THR A 26 3.24 -17.06 -1.64
CA THR A 26 2.79 -15.68 -1.83
C THR A 26 3.99 -14.74 -1.90
N ARG A 27 4.13 -14.01 -3.02
CA ARG A 27 5.25 -13.07 -3.24
C ARG A 27 4.87 -11.61 -3.08
N GLY A 28 3.59 -11.30 -3.14
CA GLY A 28 3.07 -9.93 -3.05
C GLY A 28 1.59 -9.94 -2.74
N LEU A 29 1.13 -8.85 -2.15
CA LEU A 29 -0.28 -8.64 -1.82
C LEU A 29 -0.87 -7.62 -2.79
N PRO A 30 -2.17 -7.73 -3.13
CA PRO A 30 -2.87 -6.70 -3.87
C PRO A 30 -2.84 -5.36 -3.14
N ASP A 31 -2.95 -4.27 -3.89
CA ASP A 31 -3.13 -2.95 -3.29
C ASP A 31 -4.50 -2.84 -2.65
N ALA A 32 -4.55 -2.37 -1.40
CA ALA A 32 -5.79 -1.98 -0.73
C ALA A 32 -6.20 -0.57 -1.14
N ILE A 33 -7.51 -0.32 -1.19
CA ILE A 33 -8.08 0.99 -1.51
C ILE A 33 -8.85 1.49 -0.29
N VAL A 34 -8.64 2.75 0.08
CA VAL A 34 -9.34 3.37 1.21
C VAL A 34 -10.85 3.27 1.03
N GLY A 35 -11.54 2.86 2.11
CA GLY A 35 -13.00 2.73 2.13
C GLY A 35 -13.55 1.57 1.29
N LYS A 36 -12.71 0.75 0.68
CA LYS A 36 -13.12 -0.48 -0.01
C LYS A 36 -12.64 -1.70 0.77
N THR A 37 -13.55 -2.63 1.03
CA THR A 37 -13.20 -3.87 1.70
C THR A 37 -12.09 -4.61 0.97
N TYR A 38 -11.16 -5.17 1.74
CA TYR A 38 -9.98 -5.87 1.24
C TYR A 38 -10.00 -7.33 1.68
N TYR A 39 -9.61 -8.22 0.77
CA TYR A 39 -9.37 -9.64 1.04
C TYR A 39 -8.20 -10.16 0.19
N ALA A 40 -7.28 -10.90 0.81
CA ALA A 40 -6.22 -11.64 0.12
C ALA A 40 -5.93 -12.95 0.84
N ARG A 41 -5.68 -14.02 0.07
CA ARG A 41 -5.33 -15.36 0.59
C ARG A 41 -3.83 -15.59 0.47
N LEU A 42 -3.21 -16.07 1.55
CA LEU A 42 -1.84 -16.56 1.55
C LEU A 42 -1.79 -18.03 1.09
N PHE A 43 -0.71 -18.38 0.40
CA PHE A 43 -0.47 -19.73 -0.11
C PHE A 43 0.91 -20.21 0.32
N ALA A 44 1.00 -21.48 0.66
CA ALA A 44 2.21 -22.20 0.97
C ALA A 44 2.21 -23.57 0.30
N ARG A 45 3.40 -24.14 0.12
CA ARG A 45 3.62 -25.47 -0.43
C ARG A 45 4.53 -26.30 0.48
N GLY A 46 4.56 -27.61 0.22
CA GLY A 46 5.18 -28.55 1.13
C GLY A 46 4.48 -28.51 2.49
N GLY A 47 5.14 -28.96 3.54
CA GLY A 47 4.47 -29.03 4.83
C GLY A 47 3.37 -30.11 4.86
N ASP A 48 2.55 -30.08 5.90
CA ASP A 48 1.23 -30.72 5.88
C ASP A 48 0.22 -29.65 5.46
N ALA A 49 -0.04 -29.55 4.15
CA ALA A 49 -0.71 -28.41 3.54
C ALA A 49 -2.17 -28.19 4.00
N GLU A 50 -2.83 -29.23 4.54
CA GLU A 50 -4.23 -29.16 5.00
C GLU A 50 -4.39 -28.39 6.32
N ASP A 51 -3.31 -28.25 7.12
CA ASP A 51 -3.37 -27.74 8.49
C ASP A 51 -2.34 -26.63 8.77
N ILE A 52 -1.98 -25.86 7.74
CA ILE A 52 -1.08 -24.71 7.88
C ILE A 52 -1.81 -23.58 8.62
N LYS A 53 -1.27 -23.22 9.79
CA LYS A 53 -1.68 -22.06 10.56
C LYS A 53 -0.84 -20.85 10.22
N TRP A 54 -1.51 -19.72 10.04
CA TRP A 54 -0.88 -18.47 9.69
C TRP A 54 -0.87 -17.50 10.87
N SER A 55 0.24 -16.79 11.04
CA SER A 55 0.37 -15.72 12.01
C SER A 55 1.30 -14.63 11.50
N VAL A 56 1.19 -13.43 12.10
CA VAL A 56 2.17 -12.38 11.86
C VAL A 56 3.20 -12.40 12.97
N ILE A 57 4.47 -12.30 12.60
CA ILE A 57 5.57 -12.27 13.55
C ILE A 57 5.61 -10.91 14.23
N CYS A 58 5.68 -10.92 15.56
CA CYS A 58 5.96 -9.73 16.34
C CYS A 58 7.33 -9.15 15.95
N MET A 59 7.33 -7.88 15.58
CA MET A 59 8.54 -7.08 15.50
C MET A 59 8.75 -6.33 16.83
N PRO A 60 9.93 -6.47 17.46
CA PRO A 60 10.31 -5.68 18.63
C PRO A 60 10.22 -4.18 18.38
N VAL A 61 9.54 -3.46 19.27
CA VAL A 61 9.58 -2.00 19.33
C VAL A 61 10.35 -1.62 20.58
N LEU A 62 11.39 -0.81 20.40
CA LEU A 62 12.18 -0.28 21.50
C LEU A 62 11.58 1.03 22.01
N ASN A 63 11.67 1.29 23.32
CA ASN A 63 11.39 2.61 23.88
C ASN A 63 12.54 3.60 23.58
N ASP A 64 12.37 4.85 24.00
CA ASP A 64 13.37 5.92 23.84
C ASP A 64 14.73 5.61 24.49
N LYS A 65 14.78 4.58 25.36
CA LYS A 65 16.00 4.11 26.04
C LYS A 65 16.61 2.87 25.37
N GLY A 66 16.03 2.39 24.28
CA GLY A 66 16.51 1.20 23.56
C GLY A 66 16.11 -0.14 24.21
N GLU A 67 15.16 -0.14 25.14
CA GLU A 67 14.68 -1.36 25.81
C GLU A 67 13.44 -1.91 25.09
N LEU A 68 13.26 -3.23 25.09
CA LEU A 68 12.07 -3.86 24.51
C LEU A 68 10.81 -3.38 25.23
N ALA A 69 9.96 -2.64 24.52
CA ALA A 69 8.77 -2.02 25.07
C ALA A 69 7.50 -2.77 24.68
N SER A 70 7.42 -3.18 23.42
CA SER A 70 6.24 -3.86 22.89
C SER A 70 6.56 -4.67 21.63
N CYS A 71 5.54 -5.40 21.20
CA CYS A 71 5.50 -6.14 19.94
C CYS A 71 4.54 -5.43 18.99
N ARG A 72 4.94 -5.21 17.74
CA ARG A 72 4.02 -4.77 16.68
C ARG A 72 3.94 -5.86 15.60
N ASP A 73 2.73 -6.24 15.24
CA ASP A 73 2.43 -7.22 14.18
C ASP A 73 2.58 -6.63 12.77
N GLY A 74 2.95 -5.36 12.61
CA GLY A 74 3.31 -4.75 11.32
C GLY A 74 2.15 -4.55 10.35
N LEU A 75 1.00 -5.19 10.60
CA LEU A 75 -0.23 -5.00 9.82
C LEU A 75 -0.69 -3.53 9.91
N PRO A 76 -1.21 -2.96 8.82
CA PRO A 76 -1.84 -1.65 8.88
C PRO A 76 -3.08 -1.69 9.80
N ALA A 77 -3.44 -0.55 10.39
CA ALA A 77 -4.61 -0.46 11.24
C ALA A 77 -5.89 -0.92 10.51
N GLY A 78 -6.70 -1.73 11.18
CA GLY A 78 -7.94 -2.29 10.62
C GLY A 78 -7.75 -3.55 9.77
N PHE A 79 -6.50 -3.96 9.50
CA PHE A 79 -6.22 -5.26 8.89
C PHE A 79 -6.12 -6.37 9.93
N THR A 80 -6.54 -7.55 9.53
CA THR A 80 -6.43 -8.78 10.34
C THR A 80 -5.87 -9.90 9.46
N LEU A 81 -5.13 -10.82 10.06
CA LEU A 81 -4.75 -12.11 9.47
C LEU A 81 -5.48 -13.21 10.25
N SER A 82 -6.33 -13.96 9.57
CA SER A 82 -6.97 -15.15 10.10
C SER A 82 -6.02 -16.35 10.04
N GLU A 83 -6.24 -17.35 10.91
CA GLU A 83 -5.40 -18.57 10.97
C GLU A 83 -5.37 -19.35 9.65
N ASP A 84 -6.40 -19.18 8.81
CA ASP A 84 -6.51 -19.80 7.50
C ASP A 84 -5.69 -19.10 6.40
N GLY A 85 -4.94 -18.06 6.75
CA GLY A 85 -4.11 -17.30 5.81
C GLY A 85 -4.87 -16.20 5.08
N THR A 86 -6.10 -15.85 5.50
CA THR A 86 -6.83 -14.73 4.92
C THR A 86 -6.45 -13.41 5.59
N ILE A 87 -5.92 -12.47 4.82
CA ILE A 87 -5.75 -11.08 5.23
C ILE A 87 -7.00 -10.30 4.83
N SER A 88 -7.64 -9.61 5.77
CA SER A 88 -8.85 -8.85 5.51
C SER A 88 -8.91 -7.51 6.24
N ALA A 89 -9.66 -6.56 5.66
CA ALA A 89 -10.00 -5.29 6.29
C ALA A 89 -11.35 -4.79 5.77
N THR A 90 -12.23 -4.35 6.68
CA THR A 90 -13.55 -3.81 6.31
C THR A 90 -13.43 -2.44 5.66
N GLU A 91 -12.62 -1.56 6.27
CA GLU A 91 -12.33 -0.21 5.79
C GLU A 91 -10.83 0.08 5.96
N PRO A 92 -10.00 -0.22 4.94
CA PRO A 92 -8.60 0.20 4.94
C PRO A 92 -8.49 1.72 5.13
N VAL A 93 -7.61 2.13 6.02
CA VAL A 93 -7.25 3.53 6.23
C VAL A 93 -5.77 3.72 5.94
N VAL A 94 -5.42 4.84 5.29
CA VAL A 94 -4.01 5.26 5.23
C VAL A 94 -3.59 5.60 6.66
N GLY A 95 -2.37 5.20 7.04
CA GLY A 95 -1.84 5.34 8.40
C GLY A 95 -1.88 6.77 8.97
N PRO A 96 -1.49 6.91 10.25
CA PRO A 96 -1.68 8.14 11.02
C PRO A 96 -0.84 9.35 10.57
N GLU A 97 -0.02 9.24 9.53
CA GLU A 97 0.88 10.32 9.15
C GLU A 97 0.28 11.12 7.98
N ALA A 98 -0.61 12.05 8.36
CA ALA A 98 -0.62 13.30 7.63
C ALA A 98 0.69 14.03 7.97
N ASP A 99 1.31 14.69 7.00
CA ASP A 99 2.43 15.59 7.28
C ASP A 99 1.99 16.70 8.26
N GLU A 100 2.95 17.50 8.75
CA GLU A 100 2.65 18.62 9.65
C GLU A 100 1.66 19.65 9.03
N GLN A 101 1.41 19.58 7.73
CA GLN A 101 0.46 20.40 6.97
C GLN A 101 -0.88 19.70 6.71
N GLY A 102 -1.08 18.47 7.20
CA GLY A 102 -2.32 17.71 7.04
C GLY A 102 -2.42 16.90 5.74
N HIS A 103 -1.38 16.84 4.90
CA HIS A 103 -1.39 16.05 3.67
C HIS A 103 -1.10 14.58 3.98
N ARG A 104 -1.96 13.69 3.47
CA ARG A 104 -1.68 12.26 3.46
C ARG A 104 -1.04 11.87 2.15
N ALA A 105 -0.04 11.00 2.23
CA ALA A 105 0.51 10.36 1.05
C ALA A 105 -0.61 9.61 0.30
N PRO A 106 -0.72 9.75 -1.03
CA PRO A 106 -1.76 9.08 -1.81
C PRO A 106 -1.59 7.54 -1.81
N ARG A 107 -0.39 7.06 -1.46
CA ARG A 107 -0.05 5.65 -1.32
C ARG A 107 0.89 5.46 -0.13
N THR A 108 0.66 4.42 0.67
CA THR A 108 1.52 4.04 1.80
C THR A 108 1.77 2.54 1.76
N ALA A 109 3.04 2.14 1.80
CA ALA A 109 3.45 0.74 1.84
C ALA A 109 3.77 0.30 3.27
N TYR A 110 3.33 -0.89 3.64
CA TYR A 110 3.59 -1.53 4.92
C TYR A 110 4.31 -2.84 4.70
N SER A 111 5.37 -3.07 5.46
CA SER A 111 6.08 -4.35 5.48
C SER A 111 5.58 -5.20 6.64
N ILE A 112 5.20 -6.44 6.34
CA ILE A 112 4.76 -7.44 7.32
C ILE A 112 5.62 -8.68 7.22
N LEU A 113 5.82 -9.37 8.35
CA LEU A 113 6.55 -10.64 8.39
C LEU A 113 5.56 -11.73 8.79
N VAL A 114 5.23 -12.62 7.86
CA VAL A 114 4.26 -13.69 8.10
C VAL A 114 4.96 -15.02 8.34
N GLU A 115 4.40 -15.82 9.25
CA GLU A 115 4.80 -17.20 9.51
C GLU A 115 3.67 -18.15 9.12
N ALA A 116 4.02 -19.17 8.34
CA ALA A 116 3.24 -20.38 8.15
C ALA A 116 3.82 -21.47 9.05
N ARG A 117 2.98 -22.18 9.79
CA ARG A 117 3.37 -23.30 10.65
C ARG A 117 2.45 -24.48 10.44
N ASP A 118 3.01 -25.67 10.27
CA ASP A 118 2.22 -26.91 10.17
C ASP A 118 2.14 -27.69 11.49
N GLU A 119 1.41 -28.81 11.50
CA GLU A 119 1.22 -29.64 12.70
C GLU A 119 2.50 -30.29 13.21
N LYS A 120 3.47 -30.54 12.31
CA LYS A 120 4.80 -31.05 12.66
C LYS A 120 5.73 -29.95 13.18
N ASN A 121 5.20 -28.76 13.40
CA ASN A 121 5.90 -27.59 13.91
C ASN A 121 7.02 -27.09 12.96
N ARG A 122 6.94 -27.44 11.68
CA ARG A 122 7.78 -26.86 10.64
C ARG A 122 7.27 -25.45 10.37
N SER A 123 8.18 -24.52 10.16
CA SER A 123 7.81 -23.14 9.87
C SER A 123 8.49 -22.59 8.63
N ALA A 124 7.78 -21.68 7.97
CA ALA A 124 8.29 -20.86 6.90
C ALA A 124 7.96 -19.40 7.21
N VAL A 125 8.91 -18.51 6.98
CA VAL A 125 8.77 -17.08 7.25
C VAL A 125 8.99 -16.29 5.97
N ARG A 126 8.15 -15.30 5.70
CA ARG A 126 8.30 -14.43 4.53
C ARG A 126 7.89 -12.99 4.82
N GLY A 127 8.70 -12.06 4.34
CA GLY A 127 8.34 -10.65 4.28
C GLY A 127 7.38 -10.39 3.11
N LEU A 128 6.28 -9.70 3.37
CA LEU A 128 5.32 -9.23 2.37
C LEU A 128 5.14 -7.72 2.49
N SER A 129 4.68 -7.10 1.40
CA SER A 129 4.31 -5.69 1.38
C SER A 129 2.85 -5.54 0.98
N ILE A 130 2.13 -4.66 1.66
CA ILE A 130 0.80 -4.20 1.27
C ILE A 130 0.83 -2.68 1.05
N THR A 131 0.29 -2.25 -0.09
CA THR A 131 0.14 -0.82 -0.39
C THR A 131 -1.30 -0.41 -0.19
N ILE A 132 -1.55 0.61 0.64
CA ILE A 132 -2.86 1.26 0.78
C ILE A 132 -2.87 2.50 -0.10
N ARG A 133 -3.91 2.67 -0.90
CA ARG A 133 -4.05 3.78 -1.85
C ARG A 133 -5.35 4.52 -1.65
N ILE A 134 -5.32 5.82 -1.87
CA ILE A 134 -6.52 6.65 -1.99
C ILE A 134 -6.99 6.58 -3.46
N ASP A 135 -8.26 6.26 -3.70
CA ASP A 135 -8.87 6.38 -5.02
C ASP A 135 -9.26 7.85 -5.23
N GLU A 136 -8.68 8.50 -6.24
CA GLU A 136 -8.98 9.90 -6.57
C GLU A 136 -10.31 10.02 -7.36
N PRO A 137 -11.03 11.16 -7.26
CA PRO A 137 -10.50 12.49 -6.99
C PRO A 137 -11.01 13.03 -5.66
N LEU A 138 -10.45 12.59 -4.54
CA LEU A 138 -10.69 13.28 -3.25
C LEU A 138 -9.87 14.58 -3.11
N TYR A 139 -9.23 15.02 -4.20
CA TYR A 139 -8.68 16.36 -4.35
C TYR A 139 -9.40 17.09 -5.49
N ALA A 140 -10.45 17.83 -5.15
CA ALA A 140 -10.75 19.05 -5.91
C ALA A 140 -9.84 20.12 -5.33
N PRO A 141 -8.86 20.67 -6.07
CA PRO A 141 -8.18 21.88 -5.61
C PRO A 141 -9.28 22.91 -5.29
N PRO A 142 -9.13 23.75 -4.24
CA PRO A 142 -10.02 24.89 -4.09
C PRO A 142 -10.04 25.60 -5.43
N ALA A 143 -11.23 25.93 -5.93
CA ALA A 143 -11.36 26.72 -7.15
C ALA A 143 -10.61 28.03 -6.88
N GLU A 144 -9.35 28.09 -7.29
CA GLU A 144 -8.64 29.33 -7.39
C GLU A 144 -9.43 30.11 -8.41
N GLY A 145 -10.18 31.08 -7.90
CA GLY A 145 -10.79 32.12 -8.69
C GLY A 145 -9.66 32.80 -9.44
N CYS A 146 -9.35 32.29 -10.62
CA CYS A 146 -8.53 32.97 -11.60
C CYS A 146 -9.39 34.11 -12.11
N GLY A 147 -9.41 35.19 -11.33
CA GLY A 147 -9.86 36.51 -11.74
C GLY A 147 -8.87 37.06 -12.76
N CYS A 148 -8.81 36.44 -13.93
CA CYS A 148 -8.15 37.02 -15.08
C CYS A 148 -9.21 37.83 -15.82
N GLY A 149 -9.25 39.13 -15.54
CA GLY A 149 -10.05 40.08 -16.28
C GLY A 149 -9.66 40.00 -17.76
N SER A 150 -10.60 39.59 -18.61
CA SER A 150 -10.47 39.70 -20.05
C SER A 150 -10.54 41.18 -20.44
N VAL A 151 -9.41 41.88 -20.44
CA VAL A 151 -9.27 43.12 -21.21
C VAL A 151 -8.85 42.70 -22.62
N GLY A 152 -9.72 43.04 -23.57
CA GLY A 152 -9.69 42.61 -24.95
C GLY A 152 -8.40 42.95 -25.70
N ALA A 153 -8.20 42.14 -26.73
CA ALA A 153 -7.12 42.16 -27.70
C ALA A 153 -6.74 43.54 -28.22
N GLY A 154 -5.44 43.73 -28.37
CA GLY A 154 -4.84 44.93 -28.94
C GLY A 154 -5.10 45.12 -30.43
N ALA A 155 -5.00 46.37 -30.84
CA ALA A 155 -4.60 46.77 -32.18
C ALA A 155 -3.71 48.02 -32.07
N ALA A 156 -2.60 48.00 -32.79
CA ALA A 156 -1.48 48.93 -32.75
C ALA A 156 -1.82 50.37 -33.19
N PRO A 157 -0.95 51.37 -32.89
CA PRO A 157 -1.20 52.76 -33.23
C PRO A 157 -0.80 53.05 -34.68
N THR A 158 -1.68 53.68 -35.46
CA THR A 158 -1.29 54.38 -36.69
C THR A 158 -1.92 55.77 -36.71
N VAL A 159 -1.05 56.76 -36.82
CA VAL A 159 -1.33 58.16 -37.09
C VAL A 159 -1.85 58.27 -38.52
N LEU A 160 -2.98 58.96 -38.74
CA LEU A 160 -3.25 59.62 -40.01
C LEU A 160 -4.21 60.82 -39.85
N LEU A 161 -3.72 61.99 -40.25
CA LEU A 161 -4.47 63.22 -40.49
C LEU A 161 -5.46 63.04 -41.65
N ALA A 162 -6.67 63.60 -41.54
CA ALA A 162 -7.37 64.19 -42.69
C ALA A 162 -8.46 65.18 -42.25
N LEU A 163 -8.33 66.40 -42.77
CA LEU A 163 -9.28 67.52 -42.71
C LEU A 163 -10.52 67.25 -43.59
N THR A 164 -11.70 67.66 -43.12
CA THR A 164 -12.84 68.29 -43.85
C THR A 164 -13.97 68.42 -42.80
N GLY A 165 -14.65 69.54 -42.55
CA GLY A 165 -14.95 70.69 -43.38
C GLY A 165 -16.40 70.63 -43.84
N VAL A 166 -17.39 70.96 -42.98
CA VAL A 166 -18.75 71.37 -43.42
C VAL A 166 -19.31 72.43 -42.46
N LEU A 167 -19.52 73.62 -43.04
CA LEU A 167 -20.34 74.73 -42.54
C LEU A 167 -21.84 74.39 -42.55
N GLY A 168 -22.61 75.03 -41.66
CA GLY A 168 -24.03 75.32 -41.89
C GLY A 168 -24.87 75.24 -40.60
N LEU A 169 -24.96 76.33 -39.83
CA LEU A 169 -25.97 77.40 -39.90
C LEU A 169 -27.32 77.08 -39.23
N LEU A 170 -27.63 77.95 -38.23
CA LEU A 170 -28.96 78.36 -37.72
C LEU A 170 -29.68 77.31 -36.83
N ARG A 171 -30.44 77.61 -35.77
CA ARG A 171 -31.07 78.85 -35.29
C ARG A 171 -31.61 78.60 -33.85
N ARG A 172 -31.20 79.42 -32.88
CA ARG A 172 -32.02 80.18 -31.89
C ARG A 172 -33.35 79.56 -31.34
N ARG A 173 -33.43 79.35 -30.01
CA ARG A 173 -34.42 79.89 -29.01
C ARG A 173 -34.29 79.15 -27.66
N ARG A 174 -33.84 79.80 -26.59
CA ARG A 174 -34.63 80.45 -25.51
C ARG A 174 -35.73 79.56 -24.89
N SER A 175 -35.48 79.08 -23.67
CA SER A 175 -36.18 79.48 -22.45
C SER A 175 -35.21 79.37 -21.27
#